data_AF-B0DVC7-F1
#
_entry.id   AF-B0DVC7-F1
#
_cell.length_a   1.000
_cell.length_b   1.000
_cell.length_c   1.000
_cell.angle_alpha   90.00
_cell.angle_beta   90.00
_cell.angle_gamma   90.00
#
_symmetry.space_group_name_H-M   'P 1'
#
loop_
_entity.id
_entity.type
_entity.pdbx_description
1 polymer ?
#
loop_
_entity_poly.entity_id
_entity_poly.type
_entity_poly.pdbx_seq_one_letter_code
_entity_poly.pdbx_strand_id
1 'polypeptide(L)'
;MHGLYFALSALLAFATVQAKPQGGTPSNTPTGYHCPSQDMATFPVGTTTNDGTTMFCSYPAFAGEDPNDFYCKYSATTGQRTQDNDAGFCPNTAVGTGGARRRSAVPAAPVVARAPTPEDIKARSSLKRRMPAEEA
;
A
#
# COMPACT_ATOMS: atom_id res chain seq x y z
N MET A 1 -52.29 -21.64 -55.58
CA MET A 1 -52.73 -20.29 -55.22
C MET A 1 -51.65 -19.67 -54.33
N HIS A 2 -50.93 -18.68 -54.87
CA HIS A 2 -50.29 -17.49 -54.26
C HIS A 2 -49.89 -17.56 -52.76
N GLY A 3 -48.69 -17.22 -52.29
CA GLY A 3 -47.52 -16.50 -52.84
C GLY A 3 -46.43 -16.51 -51.75
N LEU A 4 -45.13 -16.61 -52.08
CA LEU A 4 -44.23 -15.46 -52.23
C LEU A 4 -44.54 -14.30 -51.27
N TYR A 5 -43.75 -14.12 -50.20
CA TYR A 5 -43.22 -12.84 -49.66
C TYR A 5 -42.27 -13.19 -48.48
N PHE A 6 -40.94 -13.13 -48.65
CA PHE A 6 -40.05 -11.96 -48.52
C PHE A 6 -39.68 -11.57 -47.08
N ALA A 7 -38.43 -11.13 -46.92
CA ALA A 7 -37.75 -10.56 -45.74
C ALA A 7 -37.17 -11.61 -44.77
N LEU A 8 -35.89 -12.01 -44.85
CA LEU A 8 -34.67 -11.20 -44.63
C LEU A 8 -34.66 -10.50 -43.27
N SER A 9 -34.03 -11.11 -42.27
CA SER A 9 -33.43 -10.38 -41.13
C SER A 9 -32.43 -11.27 -40.40
N ALA A 10 -31.22 -11.30 -40.94
CA ALA A 10 -30.02 -11.66 -40.21
C ALA A 10 -29.70 -10.50 -39.24
N LEU A 11 -30.15 -10.59 -38.00
CA LEU A 11 -29.74 -9.68 -36.94
C LEU A 11 -28.38 -10.13 -36.42
N LEU A 12 -27.31 -9.61 -37.03
CA LEU A 12 -26.00 -9.55 -36.39
C LEU A 12 -26.09 -8.55 -35.24
N ALA A 13 -26.28 -9.06 -34.02
CA ALA A 13 -26.07 -8.28 -32.82
C ALA A 13 -24.56 -8.10 -32.62
N PHE A 14 -24.04 -6.91 -32.95
CA PHE A 14 -22.71 -6.48 -32.54
C PHE A 14 -22.71 -6.33 -31.02
N ALA A 15 -22.18 -7.33 -30.32
CA ALA A 15 -21.85 -7.21 -28.91
C ALA A 15 -20.70 -6.20 -28.77
N THR A 16 -21.03 -4.99 -28.34
CA THR A 16 -20.03 -3.99 -27.96
C THR A 16 -19.38 -4.46 -26.65
N VAL A 17 -18.18 -5.01 -26.77
CA VAL A 17 -17.33 -5.33 -25.63
C VAL A 17 -16.97 -3.99 -24.96
N GLN A 18 -17.67 -3.62 -23.89
CA GLN A 18 -17.19 -2.56 -23.01
C GLN A 18 -15.89 -3.06 -22.38
N ALA A 19 -14.77 -2.61 -22.91
CA ALA A 19 -13.51 -2.65 -22.19
C ALA A 19 -13.65 -1.71 -20.98
N LYS A 20 -14.11 -2.26 -19.85
CA LYS A 20 -13.94 -1.63 -18.54
C LYS A 20 -12.44 -1.40 -18.39
N PRO A 21 -11.97 -0.18 -18.05
CA PRO A 21 -10.56 0.00 -17.73
C PRO A 21 -10.26 -0.92 -16.54
N GLN A 22 -9.58 -2.03 -16.80
CA GLN A 22 -9.08 -2.90 -15.75
C GLN A 22 -8.14 -2.04 -14.93
N GLY A 23 -8.53 -1.82 -13.67
CA GLY A 23 -7.72 -1.15 -12.67
C GLY A 23 -6.31 -1.72 -12.67
N GLY A 24 -5.36 -0.86 -12.35
CA GLY A 24 -3.93 -1.05 -12.58
C GLY A 24 -3.35 -2.39 -12.15
N THR A 25 -2.21 -2.70 -12.76
CA THR A 25 -1.37 -3.87 -12.54
C THR A 25 -1.40 -4.34 -11.07
N PRO A 26 -1.69 -5.63 -10.79
CA PRO A 26 -1.66 -6.13 -9.42
C PRO A 26 -0.27 -5.84 -8.83
N SER A 27 -0.26 -5.04 -7.76
CA SER A 27 0.97 -4.78 -7.02
C SER A 27 1.45 -6.09 -6.43
N ASN A 28 2.70 -6.49 -6.70
CA ASN A 28 3.33 -7.65 -6.07
C ASN A 28 3.68 -7.38 -4.59
N THR A 29 2.95 -6.48 -3.93
CA THR A 29 3.13 -6.20 -2.51
C THR A 29 2.55 -7.39 -1.74
N PRO A 30 3.34 -8.06 -0.88
CA PRO A 30 2.82 -9.12 -0.04
C PRO A 30 1.62 -8.60 0.76
N THR A 31 0.45 -9.14 0.46
CA THR A 31 -0.76 -8.91 1.25
C THR A 31 -0.76 -9.94 2.36
N GLY A 32 -0.81 -9.48 3.61
CA GLY A 32 -0.69 -10.35 4.77
C GLY A 32 -0.82 -9.58 6.07
N TYR A 33 -0.83 -10.32 7.17
CA TYR A 33 -0.86 -9.77 8.53
C TYR A 33 0.38 -10.21 9.29
N HIS A 34 0.85 -9.37 10.21
CA HIS A 34 1.93 -9.69 11.15
C HIS A 34 1.54 -9.26 12.57
N CYS A 35 2.21 -9.83 13.55
CA CYS A 35 1.95 -9.55 14.96
C CYS A 35 2.11 -8.04 15.24
N PRO A 36 1.18 -7.43 16.01
CA PRO A 36 1.41 -6.12 16.59
C PRO A 36 2.75 -6.07 17.32
N SER A 37 3.50 -4.98 17.17
CA SER A 37 4.82 -4.82 17.78
C SER A 37 4.77 -4.82 19.30
N GLN A 38 3.62 -4.47 19.87
CA GLN A 38 3.34 -4.46 21.31
C GLN A 38 1.89 -4.88 21.54
N ASP A 39 1.60 -5.38 22.73
CA ASP A 39 0.24 -5.55 23.24
C ASP A 39 -0.33 -4.20 23.77
N MET A 40 -1.52 -4.24 24.36
CA MET A 40 -2.16 -3.06 24.94
C MET A 40 -1.56 -2.66 26.30
N ALA A 41 -0.77 -3.53 26.96
CA ALA A 41 0.02 -3.17 28.14
C ALA A 41 1.45 -2.72 27.79
N THR A 42 1.76 -2.55 26.50
CA THR A 42 3.04 -2.04 25.94
C THR A 42 4.24 -2.99 26.02
N PHE A 43 4.02 -4.27 26.35
CA PHE A 43 5.01 -5.32 26.26
C PHE A 43 5.37 -5.61 24.79
N PRO A 44 6.66 -5.73 24.45
CA PRO A 44 7.09 -5.97 23.08
C PRO A 44 6.75 -7.38 22.62
N VAL A 45 6.54 -7.54 21.32
CA VAL A 45 6.37 -8.85 20.70
C VAL A 45 7.62 -9.71 20.89
N GLY A 46 7.42 -10.94 21.34
CA GLY A 46 8.44 -11.96 21.50
C GLY A 46 8.44 -12.95 20.34
N THR A 47 8.19 -14.22 20.65
CA THR A 47 8.12 -15.29 19.65
C THR A 47 6.85 -15.17 18.81
N THR A 48 7.01 -15.30 17.51
CA THR A 48 5.89 -15.25 16.56
C THR A 48 5.93 -16.44 15.62
N THR A 49 4.78 -17.03 15.32
CA THR A 49 4.64 -18.03 14.26
C THR A 49 3.42 -17.72 13.39
N ASN A 50 3.46 -18.17 12.14
CA ASN A 50 2.36 -18.03 11.21
C ASN A 50 2.31 -19.29 10.32
N ASP A 51 1.25 -20.07 10.44
CA ASP A 51 1.04 -21.32 9.67
C ASP A 51 0.21 -21.10 8.39
N GLY A 52 -0.08 -19.83 8.04
CA GLY A 52 -0.93 -19.43 6.91
C GLY A 52 -2.42 -19.35 7.25
N THR A 53 -2.85 -19.87 8.40
CA THR A 53 -4.25 -19.82 8.89
C THR A 53 -4.35 -19.05 10.20
N THR A 54 -3.44 -19.35 11.13
CA THR A 54 -3.35 -18.79 12.46
C THR A 54 -1.96 -18.19 12.67
N MET A 55 -1.95 -17.01 13.26
CA MET A 55 -0.75 -16.34 13.74
C MET A 55 -0.72 -16.41 15.25
N PHE A 56 0.42 -16.80 15.81
CA PHE A 56 0.71 -16.75 17.22
C PHE A 56 1.66 -15.58 17.50
N CYS A 57 1.34 -14.78 18.51
CA CYS A 57 2.12 -13.62 18.92
C CYS A 57 2.27 -13.66 20.44
N SER A 58 3.48 -13.90 20.96
CA SER A 58 3.74 -13.79 22.40
C SER A 58 4.16 -12.37 22.79
N TYR A 59 3.82 -11.97 24.01
CA TYR A 59 4.11 -10.66 24.60
C TYR A 59 4.70 -10.84 26.01
N PRO A 60 5.93 -11.36 26.12
CA PRO A 60 6.54 -11.62 27.42
C PRO A 60 6.78 -10.32 28.19
N ALA A 61 6.44 -10.32 29.48
CA ALA A 61 6.72 -9.22 30.38
C ALA A 61 8.19 -9.19 30.80
N PHE A 62 8.84 -10.37 30.83
CA PHE A 62 10.24 -10.52 31.21
C PHE A 62 11.04 -11.36 30.21
N ALA A 63 12.36 -11.15 30.17
CA ALA A 63 13.24 -11.94 29.33
C ALA A 63 13.28 -13.41 29.82
N GLY A 64 13.09 -14.35 28.89
CA GLY A 64 13.15 -15.80 29.18
C GLY A 64 11.84 -16.42 29.69
N GLU A 65 10.75 -15.67 29.69
CA GLU A 65 9.40 -16.17 29.98
C GLU A 65 8.90 -17.16 28.92
N ASP A 66 8.00 -18.07 29.29
CA ASP A 66 7.39 -19.01 28.34
C ASP A 66 6.52 -18.23 27.36
N PRO A 67 6.75 -18.34 26.04
CA PRO A 67 5.91 -17.68 25.04
C PRO A 67 4.41 -18.00 25.17
N ASN A 68 4.04 -19.12 25.80
CA ASN A 68 2.65 -19.55 25.96
C ASN A 68 1.95 -18.99 27.20
N ASP A 69 2.61 -18.18 28.03
CA ASP A 69 1.99 -17.55 29.20
C ASP A 69 1.14 -16.33 28.79
N PHE A 70 1.73 -15.42 28.02
CA PHE A 70 1.11 -14.17 27.55
C PHE A 70 1.14 -14.13 26.02
N TYR A 71 0.03 -14.48 25.39
CA TYR A 71 -0.05 -14.54 23.93
C TYR A 71 -1.42 -14.22 23.35
N CYS A 72 -1.38 -13.88 22.08
CA CYS A 72 -2.55 -13.63 21.25
C CYS A 72 -2.51 -14.55 20.02
N LYS A 73 -3.69 -15.01 19.59
CA LYS A 73 -3.83 -15.63 18.26
C LYS A 73 -4.69 -14.77 17.35
N TYR A 74 -4.27 -14.70 16.09
CA TYR A 74 -4.98 -13.97 15.05
C TYR A 74 -5.21 -14.88 13.84
N SER A 75 -6.24 -14.58 13.06
CA SER A 75 -6.39 -15.16 11.73
C SER A 75 -5.32 -14.58 10.79
N ALA A 76 -4.52 -15.42 10.17
CA ALA A 76 -3.53 -15.01 9.18
C ALA A 76 -4.19 -14.41 7.91
N THR A 77 -5.46 -14.74 7.66
CA THR A 77 -6.21 -14.28 6.49
C THR A 77 -6.96 -12.97 6.72
N THR A 78 -7.52 -12.75 7.92
CA THR A 78 -8.36 -11.58 8.22
C THR A 78 -7.71 -10.60 9.19
N GLY A 79 -6.63 -11.01 9.85
CA GLY A 79 -5.99 -10.26 10.92
C GLY A 79 -6.81 -10.18 12.21
N GLN A 80 -8.02 -10.74 12.28
CA GLN A 80 -8.86 -10.64 13.47
C GLN A 80 -8.32 -11.51 14.60
N ARG A 81 -8.38 -11.00 15.83
CA ARG A 81 -8.02 -11.77 17.03
C ARG A 81 -8.99 -12.93 17.22
N THR A 82 -8.45 -14.14 17.20
CA THR A 82 -9.21 -15.38 17.42
C THR A 82 -9.08 -15.89 18.84
N GLN A 83 -8.00 -15.53 19.54
CA GLN A 83 -7.80 -15.89 20.94
C GLN A 83 -7.03 -14.78 21.68
N ASP A 84 -7.48 -14.49 22.89
CA ASP A 84 -6.81 -13.61 23.85
C ASP A 84 -6.39 -14.48 25.05
N ASN A 85 -5.09 -14.67 25.22
CA ASN A 85 -4.48 -15.31 26.40
C ASN A 85 -3.47 -14.35 27.03
N ASP A 86 -3.82 -13.07 27.06
CA ASP A 86 -2.97 -11.98 27.56
C ASP A 86 -3.77 -11.07 28.49
N ALA A 87 -4.61 -11.68 29.35
CA ALA A 87 -5.44 -10.99 30.32
C ALA A 87 -6.31 -9.83 29.78
N GLY A 88 -6.67 -9.83 28.49
CA GLY A 88 -7.44 -8.76 27.86
C GLY A 88 -6.60 -7.71 27.11
N PHE A 89 -5.27 -7.84 27.11
CA PHE A 89 -4.36 -6.87 26.51
C PHE A 89 -4.00 -7.16 25.05
N CYS A 90 -4.49 -8.24 24.46
CA CYS A 90 -4.31 -8.47 23.04
C CYS A 90 -4.97 -7.38 22.19
N PRO A 91 -4.26 -6.75 21.24
CA PRO A 91 -4.89 -5.90 20.22
C PRO A 91 -6.01 -6.66 19.48
N ASN A 92 -7.08 -5.97 19.08
CA ASN A 92 -8.21 -6.62 18.39
C ASN A 92 -7.84 -7.14 16.99
N THR A 93 -6.83 -6.56 16.37
CA THR A 93 -6.40 -6.88 15.01
C THR A 93 -4.88 -6.89 14.87
N ALA A 94 -4.37 -7.85 14.12
CA ALA A 94 -3.00 -7.89 13.64
C ALA A 94 -2.73 -6.76 12.61
N VAL A 95 -1.46 -6.49 12.34
CA VAL A 95 -1.03 -5.39 11.48
C VAL A 95 -0.95 -5.85 10.02
N GLY A 96 -1.69 -5.21 9.12
CA GLY A 96 -1.65 -5.52 7.69
C GLY A 96 -0.39 -5.00 6.99
N THR A 97 0.24 -5.79 6.12
CA THR A 97 1.46 -5.45 5.37
C THR A 97 1.22 -4.62 4.10
N GLY A 98 -0.03 -4.37 3.70
CA GLY A 98 -0.27 -3.53 2.52
C GLY A 98 -1.73 -3.43 2.07
N GLY A 99 -2.31 -2.25 2.28
CA GLY A 99 -2.47 -1.34 1.15
C GLY A 99 -1.75 -0.08 1.58
N ALA A 100 -0.98 0.57 0.70
CA ALA A 100 -0.61 1.95 0.96
C ALA A 100 -1.90 2.65 1.41
N ARG A 101 -1.96 3.16 2.65
CA ARG A 101 -2.91 4.23 2.94
C ARG A 101 -2.72 5.14 1.75
N ARG A 102 -3.75 5.31 0.91
CA ARG A 102 -3.74 6.36 -0.09
C ARG A 102 -3.40 7.57 0.76
N ARG A 103 -2.15 8.03 0.71
CA ARG A 103 -1.81 9.36 1.18
C ARG A 103 -2.78 10.17 0.34
N SER A 104 -3.88 10.62 0.94
CA SER A 104 -4.81 11.52 0.28
C SER A 104 -3.89 12.52 -0.38
N ALA A 105 -3.90 12.53 -1.71
CA ALA A 105 -2.97 13.33 -2.48
C ALA A 105 -3.08 14.73 -1.88
N VAL A 106 -2.03 15.17 -1.18
CA VAL A 106 -2.00 16.53 -0.68
C VAL A 106 -2.13 17.35 -1.96
N PRO A 107 -3.15 18.22 -2.09
CA PRO A 107 -3.25 19.05 -3.28
C PRO A 107 -1.91 19.77 -3.39
N ALA A 108 -1.20 19.51 -4.49
CA ALA A 108 0.06 20.17 -4.75
C ALA A 108 -0.24 21.68 -4.74
N ALA A 109 0.25 22.39 -3.73
CA ALA A 109 0.23 23.84 -3.77
C ALA A 109 0.94 24.28 -5.06
N PRO A 110 0.42 25.27 -5.79
CA PRO A 110 1.11 25.77 -6.96
C PRO A 110 2.51 26.20 -6.55
N VAL A 111 3.52 25.59 -7.16
CA VAL A 111 4.90 26.07 -7.05
C VAL A 111 4.89 27.45 -7.70
N VAL A 112 4.80 28.51 -6.89
CA VAL A 112 5.07 29.86 -7.36
C VAL A 112 6.55 29.89 -7.66
N ALA A 113 6.90 29.67 -8.94
CA ALA A 113 8.24 29.90 -9.42
C ALA A 113 8.57 31.37 -9.12
N ARG A 114 9.44 31.60 -8.13
CA ARG A 114 9.95 32.93 -7.85
C ARG A 114 10.69 33.40 -9.11
N ALA A 115 10.22 34.49 -9.70
CA ALA A 115 10.91 35.11 -10.83
C ALA A 115 12.36 35.39 -10.41
N PRO A 116 13.36 35.01 -11.22
CA PRO A 116 14.75 35.29 -10.91
C PRO A 116 14.93 36.79 -10.79
N THR A 117 15.58 37.21 -9.70
CA THR A 117 15.86 38.62 -9.47
C THR A 117 16.92 39.10 -10.48
N PRO A 118 17.01 40.42 -10.76
CA PRO A 118 18.07 40.97 -11.59
C PRO A 118 19.49 40.60 -11.12
N GLU A 119 19.64 40.32 -9.82
CA GLU A 119 20.88 39.88 -9.18
C GLU A 119 21.27 38.46 -9.63
N ASP A 120 20.31 37.54 -9.71
CA ASP A 120 20.50 36.17 -10.21
C ASP A 120 20.95 36.13 -11.68
N ILE A 121 20.41 37.07 -12.48
CA ILE A 121 20.73 37.21 -13.91
C ILE A 121 22.17 37.74 -14.08
N LYS A 122 22.59 38.69 -13.23
CA LYS A 122 23.95 39.25 -13.25
C LYS A 122 25.01 38.23 -12.81
N ALA A 123 24.70 37.39 -11.82
CA ALA A 123 25.59 36.33 -11.35
C ALA A 123 25.91 35.32 -12.46
N ARG A 124 24.88 34.86 -13.19
CA ARG A 124 25.05 33.91 -14.31
C ARG A 124 25.83 34.49 -15.49
N SER A 125 25.63 35.78 -15.78
CA SER A 125 26.35 36.51 -16.84
C SER A 125 27.85 36.60 -16.57
N SER A 126 28.23 36.68 -15.29
CA SER A 126 29.61 36.82 -14.84
C SER A 126 30.40 35.50 -14.90
N LEU A 127 29.71 34.37 -14.69
CA LEU A 127 30.31 33.03 -14.76
C LEU A 127 30.71 32.66 -16.20
N LYS A 128 29.93 33.09 -17.20
CA LYS A 128 30.17 32.78 -18.61
C LYS A 128 31.31 33.59 -19.25
N ARG A 129 31.77 34.68 -18.62
CA ARG A 129 32.95 35.46 -19.08
C ARG A 129 34.28 34.96 -18.52
N ARG A 130 34.29 34.04 -17.55
CA ARG A 130 35.51 33.55 -16.89
C ARG A 130 36.01 32.22 -17.46
N MET A 131 35.90 32.02 -18.77
CA MET A 131 36.67 30.97 -19.46
C MET A 131 37.82 31.66 -20.20
N PRO A 132 39.09 31.47 -19.81
CA PRO A 132 40.20 31.92 -20.64
C PRO A 132 40.21 31.07 -21.92
N ALA A 133 40.23 31.75 -23.05
CA ALA A 133 40.72 31.17 -24.28
C ALA A 133 42.22 30.93 -24.08
N GLU A 134 42.64 29.67 -23.97
CA GLU A 134 44.03 29.31 -24.16
C GLU A 134 44.14 28.61 -25.52
N GLU A 135 44.73 29.39 -26.42
CA GLU A 135 45.24 29.07 -27.74
C GLU A 135 46.58 28.36 -27.57
N ALA A 136 46.74 27.16 -28.16
CA ALA A 136 47.94 26.58 -28.77
C ALA A 136 47.70 25.11 -29.13
#